data_AF-A0A352DD36-F1
#
_entry.id   AF-A0A352DD36-F1
#
_cell.length_a   1.000
_cell.length_b   1.000
_cell.length_c   1.000
_cell.angle_alpha   90.00
_cell.angle_beta   90.00
_cell.angle_gamma   90.00
#
_symmetry.space_group_name_H-M   'P 1'
#
loop_
_entity.id
_entity.type
_entity.pdbx_description
1 polymer ?
#
loop_
_entity_poly.entity_id
_entity_poly.type
_entity_poly.pdbx_seq_one_letter_code
_entity_poly.pdbx_strand_id
1 'polypeptide(L)'
;MIWTKAGRKLQKRAEYRDFFKSIRKLVKYLGALGTREVLEYEPIVNGIINSSSRDRKKIVRTLDGLLNFCGNPAVLQLYKKLCRYYYPLDPKATAQYVLFYLERWDPKGLEKLKKSQKRREAGGI
;
A
#
# COMPACT_ATOMS: atom_id res chain seq x y z
N MET A 1 5.95 -7.04 -54.29
CA MET A 1 5.25 -6.77 -53.01
C MET A 1 6.20 -7.06 -51.85
N ILE A 2 7.19 -6.19 -51.60
CA ILE A 2 8.31 -6.48 -50.67
C ILE A 2 8.08 -5.72 -49.37
N TRP A 3 7.45 -6.36 -48.39
CA TRP A 3 7.41 -5.84 -47.02
C TRP A 3 8.80 -5.96 -46.39
N THR A 4 9.57 -4.87 -46.43
CA THR A 4 10.93 -4.81 -45.86
C THR A 4 10.90 -5.09 -44.35
N LYS A 5 11.96 -5.73 -43.83
CA LYS A 5 12.14 -5.98 -42.38
C LYS A 5 11.93 -4.72 -41.54
N ALA A 6 12.24 -3.55 -42.09
CA ALA A 6 12.02 -2.25 -41.47
C ALA A 6 10.52 -1.91 -41.28
N GLY A 7 9.68 -2.18 -42.28
CA GLY A 7 8.22 -2.00 -42.18
C GLY A 7 7.58 -2.88 -41.09
N ARG A 8 7.98 -4.15 -41.02
CA ARG A 8 7.54 -5.07 -39.94
C ARG A 8 8.00 -4.61 -38.55
N LYS A 9 9.20 -4.01 -38.44
CA LYS A 9 9.74 -3.50 -37.16
C LYS A 9 9.02 -2.23 -36.69
N LEU A 10 8.58 -1.38 -37.62
CA LEU A 10 7.77 -0.18 -37.34
C LEU A 10 6.35 -0.55 -36.91
N GLN A 11 5.75 -1.55 -37.54
CA GLN A 11 4.42 -2.07 -37.17
C GLN A 11 4.41 -2.64 -35.74
N LYS A 12 5.42 -3.47 -35.41
CA LYS A 12 5.57 -4.02 -34.05
C LYS A 12 5.78 -2.93 -32.99
N ARG A 13 6.43 -1.81 -33.33
CA ARG A 13 6.59 -0.64 -32.44
C ARG A 13 5.28 0.12 -32.24
N ALA A 14 4.42 0.19 -33.27
CA ALA A 14 3.11 0.81 -33.16
C ALA A 14 2.18 -0.02 -32.26
N GLU A 15 2.09 -1.33 -32.52
CA GLU A 15 1.33 -2.28 -31.69
C GLU A 15 1.75 -2.23 -30.22
N TYR A 16 3.06 -2.17 -29.97
CA TYR A 16 3.59 -2.07 -28.61
C TYR A 16 3.24 -0.75 -27.92
N ARG A 17 3.25 0.37 -28.66
CA ARG A 17 2.81 1.67 -28.13
C ARG A 17 1.31 1.66 -27.78
N ASP A 18 0.49 1.07 -28.63
CA ASP A 18 -0.96 1.01 -28.41
C ASP A 18 -1.30 0.11 -27.23
N PHE A 19 -0.65 -1.05 -27.11
CA PHE A 19 -0.75 -1.91 -25.94
C PHE A 19 -0.37 -1.17 -24.64
N PHE A 20 0.76 -0.46 -24.64
CA PHE A 20 1.17 0.33 -23.48
C PHE A 20 0.20 1.47 -23.13
N LYS A 21 -0.40 2.10 -24.14
CA LYS A 21 -1.43 3.13 -23.96
C LYS A 21 -2.67 2.53 -23.27
N SER A 22 -3.07 1.32 -23.66
CA SER A 22 -4.18 0.57 -23.04
C SER A 22 -3.88 0.22 -21.58
N ILE A 23 -2.70 -0.33 -21.29
CA ILE A 23 -2.26 -0.60 -19.92
C ILE A 23 -2.26 0.68 -19.09
N ARG A 24 -1.70 1.78 -19.61
CA ARG A 24 -1.65 3.06 -18.91
C ARG A 24 -3.05 3.60 -18.59
N LYS A 25 -4.03 3.39 -19.48
CA LYS A 25 -5.43 3.72 -19.19
C LYS A 25 -5.99 2.85 -18.06
N LEU A 26 -5.81 1.53 -18.12
CA LEU A 26 -6.26 0.62 -17.05
C LEU A 26 -5.66 0.98 -15.69
N VAL A 27 -4.34 1.25 -15.64
CA VAL A 27 -3.67 1.68 -14.41
C VAL A 27 -4.25 2.99 -13.88
N LYS A 28 -4.58 3.95 -14.76
CA LYS A 28 -5.25 5.20 -14.35
C LYS A 28 -6.65 4.94 -13.78
N TYR A 29 -7.43 4.05 -14.41
CA TYR A 29 -8.76 3.68 -13.89
C TYR A 29 -8.65 2.98 -12.53
N LEU A 30 -7.71 2.04 -12.37
CA LEU A 30 -7.45 1.40 -11.07
C LEU A 30 -6.99 2.40 -10.00
N GLY A 31 -6.15 3.38 -10.38
CA GLY A 31 -5.74 4.47 -9.49
C GLY A 31 -6.90 5.39 -9.10
N ALA A 32 -7.82 5.66 -10.03
CA ALA A 32 -9.03 6.45 -9.76
C ALA A 32 -10.00 5.73 -8.81
N LEU A 33 -10.13 4.40 -8.91
CA LEU A 33 -10.85 3.60 -7.92
C LEU A 33 -10.26 3.81 -6.52
N GLY A 34 -8.91 3.76 -6.43
CA GLY A 34 -8.12 4.05 -5.24
C GLY A 34 -8.39 5.40 -4.55
N THR A 35 -9.06 6.34 -5.24
CA THR A 35 -9.35 7.68 -4.72
C THR A 35 -10.64 7.69 -3.89
N ARG A 36 -11.54 6.73 -4.11
CA ARG A 36 -12.83 6.64 -3.41
C ARG A 36 -12.65 6.13 -1.98
N GLU A 37 -11.70 5.21 -1.75
CA GLU A 37 -11.48 4.63 -0.41
C GLU A 37 -10.91 5.67 0.56
N VAL A 38 -10.16 6.67 0.09
CA VAL A 38 -9.70 7.78 0.95
C VAL A 38 -10.89 8.54 1.51
N LEU A 39 -11.87 8.87 0.67
CA LEU A 39 -13.09 9.59 1.07
C LEU A 39 -13.95 8.79 2.05
N GLU A 40 -13.95 7.46 1.93
CA GLU A 40 -14.72 6.58 2.81
C GLU A 40 -14.03 6.37 4.16
N TYR A 41 -12.72 6.15 4.18
CA TYR A 41 -11.99 5.84 5.41
C TYR A 41 -11.53 7.05 6.21
N GLU A 42 -11.27 8.19 5.57
CA GLU A 42 -10.82 9.39 6.27
C GLU A 42 -11.77 9.83 7.40
N PRO A 43 -13.10 9.98 7.19
CA PRO A 43 -14.01 10.34 8.27
C PRO A 43 -14.09 9.27 9.37
N ILE A 44 -13.92 7.99 9.02
CA ILE A 44 -13.93 6.88 10.00
C ILE A 44 -12.70 6.96 10.90
N VAL A 45 -11.50 7.10 10.31
CA VAL A 45 -10.24 7.21 11.05
C VAL A 45 -10.23 8.46 11.92
N ASN A 46 -10.65 9.60 11.36
CA ASN A 46 -10.75 10.84 12.12
C ASN A 46 -11.79 10.72 13.24
N GLY A 47 -12.93 10.08 12.99
CA GLY A 47 -13.95 9.84 14.01
C GLY A 47 -13.44 8.99 15.17
N ILE A 48 -12.70 7.91 14.89
CA ILE A 48 -12.06 7.07 15.93
C ILE A 48 -11.10 7.90 16.79
N ILE A 49 -10.22 8.68 16.14
CA ILE A 49 -9.18 9.45 16.84
C ILE A 49 -9.80 10.62 17.63
N ASN A 50 -10.69 11.39 17.01
CA ASN A 50 -11.30 12.58 17.63
C ASN A 50 -12.20 12.21 18.81
N SER A 51 -12.89 11.07 18.75
CA SER A 51 -13.66 10.55 19.88
C SER A 51 -12.81 9.86 20.95
N SER A 52 -11.49 9.78 20.77
CA SER A 52 -10.59 9.01 21.61
C SER A 52 -11.07 7.58 21.86
N SER A 53 -11.66 6.96 20.83
CA SER A 53 -12.27 5.64 20.95
C SER A 53 -11.24 4.58 21.30
N ARG A 54 -11.45 3.88 22.42
CA ARG A 54 -10.63 2.73 22.85
C ARG A 54 -11.20 1.39 22.41
N ASP A 55 -12.21 1.39 21.53
CA ASP A 55 -12.80 0.18 20.98
C ASP A 55 -11.82 -0.50 20.04
N ARG A 56 -11.09 -1.49 20.58
CA ARG A 56 -10.08 -2.25 19.84
C ARG A 56 -10.67 -2.95 18.62
N LYS A 57 -11.90 -3.50 18.72
CA LYS A 57 -12.52 -4.23 17.62
C LYS A 57 -12.78 -3.31 16.43
N LYS A 58 -13.28 -2.10 16.71
CA LYS A 58 -13.48 -1.07 15.70
C LYS A 58 -12.16 -0.67 15.04
N ILE A 59 -11.11 -0.41 15.84
CA ILE A 59 -9.79 0.00 15.33
C ILE A 59 -9.18 -1.09 14.44
N VAL A 60 -9.13 -2.34 14.92
CA VAL A 60 -8.60 -3.51 14.20
C VAL A 60 -9.35 -3.69 12.87
N ARG A 61 -10.68 -3.66 12.89
CA ARG A 61 -11.49 -3.78 11.66
C ARG A 61 -11.21 -2.65 10.67
N THR A 62 -10.99 -1.42 11.15
CA THR A 62 -10.61 -0.30 10.28
C THR A 62 -9.19 -0.47 9.71
N LEU A 63 -8.23 -0.97 10.49
CA LEU A 63 -6.88 -1.28 10.01
C LEU A 63 -6.89 -2.38 8.94
N ASP A 64 -7.64 -3.47 9.15
CA ASP A 64 -7.80 -4.56 8.17
C ASP A 64 -8.36 -4.05 6.85
N GLY A 65 -9.37 -3.16 6.93
CA GLY A 65 -9.96 -2.51 5.77
C GLY A 65 -8.95 -1.67 4.99
N LEU A 66 -8.24 -0.76 5.68
CA LEU A 66 -7.21 0.10 5.10
C LEU A 66 -6.05 -0.67 4.47
N LEU A 67 -5.63 -1.79 5.09
CA LEU A 67 -4.49 -2.59 4.64
C LEU A 67 -4.67 -3.10 3.21
N ASN A 68 -5.91 -3.35 2.78
CA ASN A 68 -6.23 -3.81 1.42
C ASN A 68 -5.91 -2.77 0.33
N PHE A 69 -5.78 -1.49 0.71
CA PHE A 69 -5.63 -0.38 -0.23
C PHE A 69 -4.34 0.44 -0.01
N CYS A 70 -3.42 -0.04 0.84
CA CYS A 70 -2.18 0.68 1.17
C CYS A 70 -1.20 0.87 0.00
N GLY A 71 -1.47 0.28 -1.17
CA GLY A 71 -0.79 0.66 -2.42
C GLY A 71 -1.07 2.10 -2.87
N ASN A 72 -2.17 2.71 -2.40
CA ASN A 72 -2.41 4.13 -2.56
C ASN A 72 -1.68 4.90 -1.42
N PRO A 73 -0.79 5.86 -1.76
CA PRO A 73 -0.08 6.68 -0.77
C PRO A 73 -1.00 7.41 0.22
N ALA A 74 -2.16 7.89 -0.21
CA ALA A 74 -3.10 8.60 0.66
C ALA A 74 -3.75 7.66 1.69
N VAL A 75 -4.15 6.45 1.27
CA VAL A 75 -4.66 5.42 2.17
C VAL A 75 -3.58 4.96 3.16
N LEU A 76 -2.32 4.85 2.70
CA LEU A 76 -1.20 4.53 3.57
C LEU A 76 -0.98 5.59 4.67
N GLN A 77 -1.26 6.87 4.41
CA GLN A 77 -1.20 7.90 5.46
C GLN A 77 -2.27 7.68 6.53
N LEU A 78 -3.50 7.37 6.12
CA LEU A 78 -4.58 7.03 7.05
C LEU A 78 -4.23 5.80 7.89
N TYR A 79 -3.68 4.75 7.25
CA TYR A 79 -3.23 3.55 7.93
C TYR A 79 -2.14 3.84 8.98
N LYS A 80 -1.09 4.59 8.60
CA LYS A 80 -0.03 5.00 9.53
C LYS A 80 -0.57 5.85 10.68
N LYS A 81 -1.51 6.77 10.39
CA LYS A 81 -2.15 7.61 11.40
C LYS A 81 -2.88 6.75 12.44
N LEU A 82 -3.67 5.78 11.99
CA LEU A 82 -4.41 4.88 12.87
C LEU A 82 -3.47 3.93 13.65
N CYS A 83 -2.40 3.41 13.03
CA CYS A 83 -1.39 2.62 13.74
C CYS A 83 -0.72 3.42 14.87
N ARG A 84 -0.36 4.69 14.65
CA ARG A 84 0.21 5.55 15.70
C ARG A 84 -0.76 5.79 16.85
N TYR A 85 -2.04 5.96 16.53
CA TYR A 85 -3.09 6.09 17.54
C TYR A 85 -3.30 4.78 18.33
N TYR A 86 -3.22 3.63 17.66
CA TYR A 86 -3.41 2.32 18.28
C TYR A 86 -2.22 1.84 19.12
N TYR A 87 -1.00 2.29 18.78
CA TYR A 87 0.24 1.92 19.47
C TYR A 87 0.17 1.99 21.01
N PRO A 88 -0.26 3.10 21.65
CA PRO A 88 -0.36 3.15 23.12
C PRO A 88 -1.42 2.21 23.72
N LEU A 89 -2.38 1.71 22.91
CA LEU A 89 -3.40 0.77 23.37
C LEU A 89 -2.94 -0.68 23.26
N ASP A 90 -2.20 -1.00 22.19
CA ASP A 90 -1.66 -2.33 21.94
C ASP A 90 -0.39 -2.27 21.06
N PRO A 91 0.80 -2.13 21.66
CA PRO A 91 2.06 -2.05 20.91
C PRO A 91 2.34 -3.31 20.11
N LYS A 92 1.97 -4.49 20.65
CA LYS A 92 2.22 -5.79 20.02
C LYS A 92 1.37 -5.96 18.77
N ALA A 93 0.07 -5.70 18.87
CA ALA A 93 -0.83 -5.75 17.71
C ALA A 93 -0.42 -4.70 16.66
N THR A 94 -0.03 -3.49 17.09
CA THR A 94 0.44 -2.45 16.17
C THR A 94 1.68 -2.87 15.40
N ALA A 95 2.65 -3.52 16.06
CA ALA A 95 3.83 -4.07 15.40
C ALA A 95 3.47 -5.13 14.36
N GLN A 96 2.48 -5.99 14.63
CA GLN A 96 1.97 -6.96 13.65
C GLN A 96 1.36 -6.27 12.43
N TYR A 97 0.57 -5.20 12.62
CA TYR A 97 0.03 -4.43 11.51
C TYR A 97 1.09 -3.73 10.67
N VAL A 98 2.19 -3.26 11.29
CA VAL A 98 3.34 -2.76 10.53
C VAL A 98 3.97 -3.87 9.69
N LEU A 99 4.12 -5.09 10.25
CA LEU A 99 4.63 -6.24 9.51
C LEU A 99 3.72 -6.63 8.34
N PHE A 100 2.41 -6.72 8.54
CA PHE A 100 1.46 -7.03 7.47
C PHE A 100 1.54 -6.04 6.31
N TYR A 101 1.72 -4.75 6.61
CA TYR A 101 1.98 -3.75 5.59
C TYR A 101 3.28 -4.03 4.83
N LEU A 102 4.38 -4.27 5.53
CA LEU A 102 5.69 -4.50 4.91
C LEU A 102 5.68 -5.75 4.04
N GLU A 103 5.10 -6.85 4.51
CA GLU A 103 4.98 -8.11 3.77
C GLU A 103 4.18 -7.94 2.49
N ARG A 104 3.08 -7.20 2.53
CA ARG A 104 2.16 -7.06 1.39
C ARG A 104 2.59 -5.98 0.40
N TRP A 105 3.15 -4.88 0.87
CA TRP A 105 3.32 -3.66 0.07
C TRP A 105 4.75 -3.14 -0.01
N ASP A 106 5.64 -3.50 0.93
CA ASP A 106 7.02 -2.98 0.98
C ASP A 106 8.05 -4.06 1.36
N PRO A 107 8.30 -5.02 0.45
CA PRO A 107 9.24 -6.13 0.71
C PRO A 107 10.68 -5.62 0.95
N LYS A 108 11.05 -4.48 0.36
CA LYS A 108 12.35 -3.83 0.62
C LYS A 108 12.42 -3.30 2.05
N GLY A 109 11.35 -2.67 2.53
CA GLY A 109 11.21 -2.25 3.92
C GLY A 109 11.27 -3.44 4.89
N LEU A 110 10.61 -4.55 4.54
CA LEU A 110 10.67 -5.79 5.32
C LEU A 110 12.10 -6.33 5.43
N GLU A 111 12.83 -6.37 4.32
CA GLU A 111 14.22 -6.85 4.30
C GLU A 111 15.13 -5.98 5.19
N LYS A 112 14.96 -4.65 5.14
CA LYS A 112 15.68 -3.72 6.02
C LYS A 112 15.38 -3.97 7.50
N LEU A 113 14.11 -4.23 7.84
CA LEU A 113 13.71 -4.54 9.21
C LEU A 113 14.33 -5.85 9.69
N LYS A 114 14.29 -6.91 8.88
CA LYS A 114 14.91 -8.21 9.21
C LYS A 114 16.43 -8.08 9.43
N LYS A 115 17.10 -7.29 8.59
CA LYS A 115 18.54 -7.00 8.74
C LYS A 115 18.84 -6.25 10.04
N SER A 116 18.00 -5.30 10.44
CA SER A 116 18.21 -4.54 11.68
C SER A 116 17.95 -5.39 12.93
N GLN A 117 16.94 -6.27 12.90
CA GLN A 117 16.67 -7.23 13.97
C GLN A 117 17.83 -8.21 14.16
N LYS A 118 18.31 -8.83 13.07
CA LYS A 118 19.47 -9.74 13.11
C LYS A 118 20.73 -9.08 13.68
N ARG A 119 20.96 -7.80 13.38
CA ARG A 119 22.09 -7.03 13.95
C ARG A 119 21.95 -6.79 15.45
N ARG A 120 20.72 -6.59 15.95
CA ARG A 120 20.46 -6.43 17.39
C ARG A 120 20.66 -7.73 18.15
N GLU A 121 20.24 -8.85 17.57
CA GLU A 121 20.44 -10.20 18.14
C GLU A 121 21.91 -10.60 18.13
N ALA A 122 22.67 -10.25 17.08
CA ALA A 122 24.10 -10.54 16.98
C ALA A 122 25.01 -9.59 17.77
N GLY A 123 24.50 -8.44 18.22
CA GLY A 123 25.24 -7.41 18.95
C GLY A 123 24.84 -7.27 20.43
N GLY A 124 23.96 -8.14 20.93
CA GLY A 124 23.55 -8.16 22.34
C GLY A 124 24.49 -9.03 23.18
N ILE A 125 25.25 -8.37 24.06
CA ILE A 125 25.82 -8.90 25.31
C ILE A 125 24.71 -8.87 26.37
#